data_AF-A0A1Z4QBY9-F1
#
_entry.id   AF-A0A1Z4QBY9-F1
#
_cell.length_a   1.000
_cell.length_b   1.000
_cell.length_c   1.000
_cell.angle_alpha   90.00
_cell.angle_beta   90.00
_cell.angle_gamma   90.00
#
_symmetry.space_group_name_H-M   'P 1'
#
loop_
_entity.id
_entity.type
_entity.pdbx_description
1 polymer ?
#
loop_
_entity_poly.entity_id
_entity_poly.type
_entity_poly.pdbx_seq_one_letter_code
_entity_poly.pdbx_strand_id
1 'polypeptide(L)'
;MINRTAFYGSIYSGDYQVVANLLKNWVQSEDLNIKIRLSGEEILYEDERLYLYCYNAMDNEGVASSFLLEGNMSGTLDETKVFLQQLRQLCKDQYIIGSFEYVEVTEDGVEVSDQFYIE
;
A
#
# COMPACT_ATOMS: atom_id res chain seq x y z
N MET A 1 24.72 -2.70 5.96
CA MET A 1 23.32 -3.14 6.01
C MET A 1 22.57 -2.29 5.01
N ILE A 2 21.88 -2.92 4.06
CA ILE A 2 20.93 -2.20 3.22
C ILE A 2 19.63 -2.20 4.02
N ASN A 3 19.35 -1.11 4.70
CA ASN A 3 18.08 -0.98 5.42
C ASN A 3 16.96 -0.78 4.38
N ARG A 4 15.81 -1.42 4.62
CA ARG A 4 14.60 -1.27 3.80
C ARG A 4 13.52 -0.65 4.65
N THR A 5 12.47 -0.13 4.01
CA THR A 5 11.28 0.32 4.74
C THR A 5 10.12 -0.58 4.37
N ALA A 6 9.49 -1.18 5.37
CA ALA A 6 8.20 -1.85 5.21
C ALA A 6 7.09 -0.83 5.41
N PHE A 7 5.98 -0.97 4.69
CA PHE A 7 4.81 -0.12 4.85
C PHE A 7 3.53 -0.93 4.82
N TYR A 8 2.55 -0.44 5.55
CA TYR A 8 1.24 -1.04 5.71
C TYR A 8 0.16 0.03 5.63
N GLY A 9 -1.05 -0.35 5.26
CA GLY A 9 -2.15 0.59 5.30
C GLY A 9 -3.48 0.02 4.86
N SER A 10 -4.47 0.90 4.82
CA SER A 10 -5.83 0.58 4.41
C SER A 10 -6.36 1.64 3.47
N ILE A 11 -7.04 1.21 2.41
CA ILE A 11 -7.73 2.05 1.43
C ILE A 11 -9.21 1.65 1.47
N TYR A 12 -10.07 2.55 1.93
CA TYR A 12 -11.49 2.25 2.13
C TYR A 12 -12.27 2.49 0.82
N SER A 13 -12.41 1.44 0.03
CA SER A 13 -13.18 1.38 -1.21
C SER A 13 -13.77 -0.01 -1.40
N GLY A 14 -15.02 -0.08 -1.85
CA GLY A 14 -15.65 -1.34 -2.29
C GLY A 14 -15.46 -1.66 -3.76
N ASP A 15 -14.69 -0.85 -4.48
CA ASP A 15 -14.42 -1.04 -5.90
C ASP A 15 -12.92 -1.22 -6.15
N TYR A 16 -12.54 -2.43 -6.55
CA TYR A 16 -11.15 -2.77 -6.87
C TYR A 16 -10.61 -1.98 -8.07
N GLN A 17 -11.46 -1.54 -9.00
CA GLN A 17 -11.03 -0.77 -10.17
C GLN A 17 -10.59 0.63 -9.75
N VAL A 18 -11.30 1.22 -8.78
CA VAL A 18 -10.90 2.49 -8.16
C VAL A 18 -9.55 2.34 -7.46
N VAL A 19 -9.37 1.26 -6.69
CA VAL A 19 -8.08 1.00 -5.99
C VAL A 19 -6.95 0.72 -6.99
N ALA A 20 -7.20 -0.08 -8.04
CA ALA A 20 -6.20 -0.34 -9.06
C ALA A 20 -5.76 0.94 -9.77
N ASN A 21 -6.70 1.81 -10.17
CA ASN A 21 -6.38 3.09 -10.82
C ASN A 21 -5.62 4.04 -9.88
N LEU A 22 -6.02 4.09 -8.61
CA LEU A 22 -5.30 4.84 -7.57
C LEU A 22 -3.85 4.35 -7.47
N LEU A 23 -3.62 3.03 -7.40
CA LEU A 23 -2.29 2.44 -7.28
C LEU A 23 -1.47 2.64 -8.56
N LYS A 24 -2.06 2.51 -9.76
CA LYS A 24 -1.39 2.82 -11.04
C LYS A 24 -0.87 4.25 -11.07
N ASN A 25 -1.72 5.20 -10.66
CA ASN A 25 -1.35 6.60 -10.56
C ASN A 25 -0.27 6.84 -9.50
N TRP A 26 -0.26 6.06 -8.43
CA TRP A 26 0.75 6.21 -7.39
C TRP A 26 2.12 5.67 -7.82
N VAL A 27 2.16 4.44 -8.34
CA VAL A 27 3.41 3.80 -8.80
C VAL A 27 3.85 4.25 -10.19
N GLN A 28 3.03 5.06 -10.88
CA GLN A 28 3.27 5.57 -12.23
C GLN A 28 3.53 4.45 -13.26
N SER A 29 2.81 3.34 -13.12
CA SER A 29 2.93 2.17 -14.00
C SER A 29 1.56 1.54 -14.27
N GLU A 30 1.40 1.04 -15.49
CA GLU A 30 0.23 0.25 -15.90
C GLU A 30 0.38 -1.23 -15.54
N ASP A 31 1.58 -1.67 -15.15
CA ASP A 31 1.97 -3.07 -14.96
C ASP A 31 1.53 -3.64 -13.60
N LEU A 32 0.29 -3.37 -13.19
CA LEU A 32 -0.30 -4.02 -12.03
C LEU A 32 -0.83 -5.41 -12.41
N ASN A 33 -0.40 -6.44 -11.67
CA ASN A 33 -0.97 -7.78 -11.78
C ASN A 33 -2.22 -7.88 -10.90
N ILE A 34 -3.39 -7.96 -11.54
CA ILE A 34 -4.68 -8.04 -10.86
C ILE A 34 -5.20 -9.47 -10.94
N LYS A 35 -5.55 -10.06 -9.80
CA LYS A 35 -6.19 -11.38 -9.69
C LYS A 35 -7.53 -11.25 -8.98
N ILE A 36 -8.57 -11.81 -9.59
CA ILE A 36 -9.90 -11.90 -8.99
C ILE A 36 -10.09 -13.33 -8.49
N ARG A 37 -10.29 -13.49 -7.18
CA ARG A 37 -10.49 -14.80 -6.53
C ARG A 37 -11.85 -14.86 -5.83
N LEU A 38 -12.23 -16.06 -5.41
CA LEU A 38 -13.41 -16.26 -4.54
C LEU A 38 -13.29 -15.50 -3.22
N SER A 39 -12.06 -15.31 -2.73
CA SER A 39 -11.74 -14.57 -1.50
C SER A 39 -11.63 -13.06 -1.69
N GLY A 40 -11.87 -12.55 -2.90
CA GLY A 40 -11.74 -11.13 -3.24
C GLY A 40 -10.63 -10.85 -4.24
N GLU A 41 -10.36 -9.58 -4.45
CA GLU A 41 -9.37 -9.09 -5.41
C GLU A 41 -8.00 -8.89 -4.78
N GLU A 42 -6.96 -9.24 -5.54
CA GLU A 42 -5.55 -9.04 -5.22
C GLU A 42 -4.93 -8.18 -6.33
N ILE A 43 -4.13 -7.20 -5.94
CA ILE A 43 -3.37 -6.31 -6.81
C ILE A 43 -1.90 -6.38 -6.37
N LEU A 44 -1.02 -6.74 -7.29
CA LEU A 44 0.41 -6.87 -7.04
C LEU A 44 1.20 -5.98 -7.99
N TYR A 45 2.23 -5.33 -7.48
CA TYR A 45 3.27 -4.65 -8.25
C TYR A 45 4.64 -4.94 -7.67
N GLU A 46 5.63 -5.19 -8.53
CA GLU A 46 7.01 -5.41 -8.11
C GLU A 46 7.97 -4.88 -9.18
N ASP A 47 8.94 -4.08 -8.74
CA ASP A 47 10.10 -3.68 -9.51
C ASP A 47 11.39 -3.77 -8.67
N GLU A 48 12.51 -3.26 -9.19
CA GLU A 48 13.80 -3.30 -8.49
C GLU A 48 13.80 -2.56 -7.14
N ARG A 49 12.84 -1.66 -6.91
CA ARG A 49 12.78 -0.76 -5.75
C ARG A 49 11.59 -0.99 -4.85
N LEU A 50 10.47 -1.47 -5.38
CA LEU A 50 9.18 -1.52 -4.71
C LEU A 50 8.56 -2.90 -4.85
N TYR A 51 8.14 -3.47 -3.73
CA TYR A 51 7.16 -4.55 -3.68
C TYR A 51 5.88 -4.02 -3.06
N LEU A 52 4.76 -4.30 -3.70
CA LEU A 52 3.43 -3.85 -3.32
C LEU A 52 2.45 -4.99 -3.47
N TYR A 53 1.75 -5.32 -2.39
CA TYR A 53 0.64 -6.24 -2.37
C TYR A 53 -0.57 -5.57 -1.74
N CYS A 54 -1.69 -5.58 -2.45
CA CYS A 54 -2.92 -4.99 -2.00
C CYS A 54 -4.07 -5.97 -2.21
N TYR A 55 -4.90 -6.19 -1.19
CA TYR A 55 -5.97 -7.18 -1.27
C TYR A 55 -7.22 -6.71 -0.55
N ASN A 56 -8.37 -7.14 -1.07
CA ASN A 56 -9.66 -6.89 -0.45
C ASN A 56 -9.73 -7.64 0.88
N ALA A 57 -9.77 -6.91 2.00
CA ALA A 57 -10.18 -7.45 3.28
C ALA A 57 -11.70 -7.49 3.30
N MET A 58 -12.24 -8.62 2.84
CA MET A 58 -13.66 -8.93 3.00
C MET A 58 -13.95 -9.14 4.48
N ASP A 59 -14.20 -8.06 5.21
CA ASP A 59 -14.70 -8.13 6.58
C ASP A 59 -16.20 -8.43 6.60
N ASN A 60 -16.59 -9.19 7.62
CA ASN A 60 -17.93 -9.70 7.90
C ASN A 60 -19.04 -8.65 7.68
N GLU A 61 -20.22 -9.12 7.27
CA GLU A 61 -21.44 -8.33 7.00
C GLU A 61 -21.56 -7.07 7.89
N GLY A 62 -21.44 -5.89 7.29
CA GLY A 62 -21.74 -4.60 7.94
C GLY A 62 -20.59 -3.59 8.03
N VAL A 63 -19.37 -3.94 7.63
CA VAL A 63 -18.25 -2.98 7.51
C VAL A 63 -18.05 -2.57 6.05
N ALA A 64 -17.69 -1.31 5.80
CA ALA A 64 -17.34 -0.86 4.46
C ALA A 64 -16.11 -1.63 3.97
N SER A 65 -16.20 -2.24 2.79
CA SER A 65 -15.09 -2.96 2.17
C SER A 65 -13.82 -2.11 2.16
N SER A 66 -12.70 -2.72 2.52
CA SER A 66 -11.40 -2.06 2.54
C SER A 66 -10.37 -2.93 1.85
N PHE A 67 -9.38 -2.26 1.28
CA PHE A 67 -8.21 -2.90 0.71
C PHE A 67 -7.04 -2.71 1.67
N LEU A 68 -6.46 -3.81 2.12
CA LEU A 68 -5.23 -3.80 2.90
C LEU A 68 -4.06 -3.66 1.95
N LEU A 69 -3.10 -2.83 2.34
CA LEU A 69 -1.89 -2.53 1.60
C LEU A 69 -0.70 -3.03 2.41
N GLU A 70 0.18 -3.80 1.79
CA GLU A 70 1.42 -4.30 2.37
C GLU A 70 2.53 -4.12 1.34
N GLY A 71 3.70 -3.66 1.76
CA GLY A 71 4.80 -3.53 0.83
C GLY A 71 6.13 -3.21 1.48
N ASN A 72 7.16 -3.18 0.64
CA ASN A 72 8.47 -2.72 1.05
C ASN A 72 9.13 -1.92 -0.06
N MET A 73 9.95 -0.95 0.33
CA MET A 73 10.66 -0.07 -0.57
C MET A 73 12.15 -0.07 -0.21
N SER A 74 12.99 -0.18 -1.24
CA SER A 74 14.41 0.14 -1.13
C SER A 74 14.58 1.66 -1.09
N GLY A 75 15.23 2.16 -0.05
CA GLY A 75 15.41 3.59 0.15
C GLY A 75 15.47 3.94 1.63
N THR A 76 15.42 5.25 1.88
CA THR A 76 15.42 5.83 3.23
C THR A 76 13.99 5.97 3.77
N LEU A 77 13.87 6.15 5.09
CA LEU A 77 12.60 6.50 5.73
C LEU A 77 11.97 7.77 5.15
N ASP A 78 12.78 8.77 4.82
CA ASP A 78 12.28 10.03 4.24
C ASP A 78 11.75 9.86 2.82
N GLU A 79 12.40 9.03 2.00
CA GLU A 79 11.89 8.69 0.66
C GLU A 79 10.55 7.94 0.75
N THR A 80 10.46 6.94 1.64
CA THR A 80 9.22 6.19 1.85
C THR A 80 8.11 7.08 2.40
N LYS A 81 8.43 8.01 3.30
CA LYS A 81 7.50 9.01 3.80
C LYS A 81 6.91 9.84 2.67
N VAL A 82 7.75 10.43 1.81
CA VAL A 82 7.29 11.24 0.68
C VAL A 82 6.44 10.40 -0.27
N PHE A 83 6.84 9.16 -0.53
CA PHE A 83 6.10 8.24 -1.39
C PHE A 83 4.71 7.93 -0.84
N LEU A 84 4.57 7.59 0.45
CA LEU A 84 3.27 7.34 1.07
C LEU A 84 2.42 8.60 1.23
N GLN A 85 3.04 9.77 1.42
CA GLN A 85 2.32 11.06 1.40
C GLN A 85 1.65 11.32 0.04
N GLN A 86 2.28 10.91 -1.06
CA GLN A 86 1.66 11.00 -2.40
C GLN A 86 0.42 10.10 -2.49
N LEU A 87 0.49 8.85 -2.02
CA LEU A 87 -0.69 7.97 -1.97
C LEU A 87 -1.81 8.59 -1.12
N ARG A 88 -1.47 9.12 0.05
CA ARG A 88 -2.44 9.80 0.92
C ARG A 88 -3.10 10.99 0.22
N GLN A 89 -2.33 11.77 -0.52
CA GLN A 89 -2.87 12.89 -1.30
C GLN A 89 -3.80 12.41 -2.41
N LEU A 90 -3.41 11.36 -3.16
CA LEU A 90 -4.27 10.77 -4.20
C LEU A 90 -5.58 10.22 -3.63
N CYS A 91 -5.57 9.63 -2.43
CA CYS A 91 -6.78 9.24 -1.72
C CYS A 91 -7.66 10.46 -1.41
N LYS A 92 -7.08 11.54 -0.86
CA LYS A 92 -7.80 12.79 -0.54
C LYS A 92 -8.46 13.39 -1.78
N ASP A 93 -7.73 13.44 -2.91
CA ASP A 93 -8.21 14.01 -4.17
C ASP A 93 -9.40 13.23 -4.77
N GLN A 94 -9.52 11.94 -4.42
CA GLN A 94 -10.61 11.06 -4.87
C GLN A 94 -11.68 10.82 -3.79
N TYR A 95 -11.65 11.55 -2.67
CA TYR A 95 -12.54 11.37 -1.52
C TYR A 95 -12.52 9.95 -0.91
N ILE A 96 -11.36 9.28 -1.02
CA ILE A 96 -11.11 7.95 -0.46
C ILE A 96 -10.43 8.11 0.90
N ILE A 97 -10.90 7.38 1.90
CA ILE A 97 -10.21 7.31 3.20
C ILE A 97 -9.02 6.37 3.02
N GLY A 98 -7.83 6.83 3.41
CA GLY A 98 -6.62 6.02 3.41
C GLY A 98 -5.76 6.35 4.62
N SER A 99 -5.21 5.32 5.26
CA SER A 99 -4.28 5.42 6.38
C SER A 99 -3.07 4.54 6.12
N PHE A 100 -1.87 5.07 6.37
CA PHE A 100 -0.63 4.37 6.05
C PHE A 100 0.38 4.54 7.17
N GLU A 101 1.18 3.52 7.37
CA GLU A 101 2.26 3.47 8.33
C GLU A 101 3.49 2.80 7.72
N TYR A 102 4.65 3.07 8.27
CA TYR A 102 5.92 2.55 7.77
C TYR A 102 6.96 2.43 8.87
N VAL A 103 7.92 1.53 8.67
CA VAL A 103 8.94 1.17 9.65
C VAL A 103 10.21 0.73 8.95
N GLU A 104 11.37 1.05 9.53
CA GLU A 104 12.65 0.55 9.03
C GLU A 104 12.82 -0.92 9.43
N VAL A 105 13.23 -1.75 8.47
CA VAL A 105 13.42 -3.19 8.66
C VAL A 105 14.79 -3.63 8.16
N THR A 106 15.31 -4.72 8.75
CA THR A 106 16.46 -5.46 8.23
C THR A 106 16.12 -6.19 6.92
N GLU A 107 17.12 -6.79 6.28
CA GLU A 107 16.92 -7.65 5.10
C GLU A 107 16.01 -8.85 5.38
N ASP A 108 15.97 -9.34 6.62
CA ASP A 108 15.10 -10.43 7.07
C ASP A 108 13.69 -9.95 7.47
N GLY A 109 13.39 -8.66 7.33
CA GLY A 109 12.09 -8.07 7.68
C GLY A 109 11.90 -7.79 9.18
N VAL A 110 12.98 -7.77 9.97
CA VAL A 110 12.91 -7.44 11.40
C VAL A 110 12.89 -5.94 11.58
N GLU A 111 11.90 -5.40 12.30
CA GLU A 111 11.81 -3.97 12.62
C GLU A 111 13.01 -3.50 13.45
N VAL A 112 13.55 -2.34 13.08
CA VAL A 112 14.71 -1.72 13.74
C VAL A 112 14.50 -0.26 14.13
N SER A 113 13.30 0.29 13.86
CA SER A 113 12.89 1.63 14.25
C SER A 113 11.54 1.63 14.95
N ASP A 114 11.14 2.79 15.48
CA ASP A 114 9.74 3.05 15.81
C ASP A 114 8.87 3.04 14.54
N GLN A 115 7.56 2.87 14.73
CA GLN A 115 6.57 2.96 13.67
C GLN A 115 6.18 4.42 13.39
N PHE A 116 6.12 4.78 12.11
CA PHE A 116 5.75 6.11 11.64
C PHE A 116 4.40 6.08 10.93
N TYR A 117 3.63 7.17 11.04
CA TYR A 117 2.26 7.26 10.51
C TYR A 117 2.14 8.42 9.51
N ILE A 118 1.29 8.24 8.50
CA ILE A 118 0.92 9.25 7.52
C ILE A 118 -0.52 9.72 7.77
N GLU A 119 -0.69 10.99 8.15
CA GLU A 119 -1.99 11.61 8.49
C GLU A 119 -2.69 12.31 7.30
#